data_AF-A0AAJ6EGC9-F1
#
_entry.id   AF-A0AAJ6EGC9-F1
#
_cell.length_a   1.000
_cell.length_b   1.000
_cell.length_c   1.000
_cell.angle_alpha   90.00
_cell.angle_beta   90.00
_cell.angle_gamma   90.00
#
_symmetry.space_group_name_H-M   'P 1'
#
loop_
_entity.id
_entity.type
_entity.pdbx_description
1 polymer ?
#
loop_
_entity_poly.entity_id
_entity_poly.type
_entity_poly.pdbx_seq_one_letter_code
_entity_poly.pdbx_strand_id
1 'polypeptide(L)'
;MLFGSSAAICGAVVALAMSVTTARSETSTVHSSAVVIAAAGDAIVGAASMYNPFRSGWREGGPSTASGERYDPSGWAAAIKTSLRQKFGGVQFGARPKYALVEAVGKKVIVKINDVGPLTPGRIIDLNERTMRLFDPSLQLGVIHGVRVSPLSGDYWIPGPVG
;
A
#
# COMPACT_ATOMS: atom_id res chain seq x y z
N MET A 1 28.22 83.64 -0.56
CA MET A 1 27.59 82.63 0.31
C MET A 1 26.46 81.98 -0.48
N LEU A 2 26.47 80.64 -0.51
CA LEU A 2 25.49 79.68 -1.04
C LEU A 2 25.15 79.67 -2.56
N PHE A 3 25.87 78.82 -3.30
CA PHE A 3 25.31 78.11 -4.46
C PHE A 3 24.72 76.78 -3.95
N GLY A 4 23.41 76.60 -4.08
CA GLY A 4 22.72 75.34 -3.82
C GLY A 4 22.63 74.51 -5.10
N SER A 5 23.34 73.39 -5.16
CA SER A 5 23.24 72.40 -6.24
C SER A 5 22.14 71.38 -5.92
N SER A 6 21.10 71.31 -6.75
CA SER A 6 20.12 70.21 -6.76
C SER A 6 20.74 68.96 -7.39
N ALA A 7 20.83 67.86 -6.64
CA ALA A 7 21.14 66.54 -7.16
C ALA A 7 19.88 65.66 -7.10
N ALA A 8 19.43 65.19 -8.26
CA ALA A 8 18.34 64.24 -8.40
C ALA A 8 18.80 62.84 -7.97
N ILE A 9 18.09 62.23 -7.03
CA ILE A 9 18.36 60.87 -6.57
C ILE A 9 17.39 59.95 -7.32
N CYS A 10 17.90 59.29 -8.36
CA CYS A 10 17.20 58.27 -9.13
C CYS A 10 17.21 56.96 -8.32
N GLY A 11 16.10 56.63 -7.65
CA GLY A 11 15.96 55.38 -6.91
C GLY A 11 15.56 54.24 -7.82
N ALA A 12 16.49 53.35 -8.15
CA ALA A 12 16.18 52.09 -8.82
C ALA A 12 15.79 51.03 -7.76
N VAL A 13 14.53 50.59 -7.79
CA VAL A 13 14.04 49.47 -6.96
C VAL A 13 14.39 48.16 -7.67
N VAL A 14 15.34 47.41 -7.12
CA VAL A 14 15.65 46.05 -7.60
C VAL A 14 14.68 45.07 -6.93
N ALA A 15 13.67 44.62 -7.67
CA ALA A 15 12.78 43.55 -7.24
C ALA A 15 13.48 42.20 -7.44
N LEU A 16 13.98 41.61 -6.35
CA LEU A 16 14.60 40.29 -6.36
C LEU A 16 13.50 39.23 -6.24
N ALA A 17 13.03 38.72 -7.38
CA ALA A 17 12.08 37.61 -7.42
C ALA A 17 12.79 36.30 -7.02
N MET A 18 12.58 35.86 -5.78
CA MET A 18 12.99 34.53 -5.31
C MET A 18 12.03 33.48 -5.87
N SER A 19 12.44 32.77 -6.92
CA SER A 19 11.73 31.59 -7.42
C SER A 19 11.85 30.45 -6.39
N VAL A 20 10.82 30.25 -5.57
CA VAL A 20 10.73 29.09 -4.68
C VAL A 20 10.26 27.90 -5.51
N THR A 21 11.18 26.96 -5.80
CA THR A 21 10.82 25.65 -6.31
C THR A 21 10.13 24.85 -5.19
N THR A 22 8.81 24.73 -5.27
CA THR A 22 8.04 23.87 -4.36
C THR A 22 8.30 22.41 -4.72
N ALA A 23 9.24 21.77 -4.02
CA ALA A 23 9.38 20.32 -4.05
C ALA A 23 8.13 19.69 -3.41
N ARG A 24 7.25 19.12 -4.25
CA ARG A 24 6.08 18.36 -3.80
C ARG A 24 6.57 17.05 -3.19
N SER A 25 6.82 17.05 -1.88
CA SER A 25 7.02 15.83 -1.12
C SER A 25 5.66 15.12 -1.01
N GLU A 26 5.50 13.99 -1.70
CA GLU A 26 4.36 13.11 -1.45
C GLU A 26 4.53 12.55 -0.04
N THR A 27 3.88 13.18 0.94
CA THR A 27 3.72 12.62 2.28
C THR A 27 2.82 11.40 2.16
N SER A 28 3.40 10.27 1.77
CA SER A 28 2.76 8.97 1.95
C SER A 28 2.50 8.83 3.45
N THR A 29 1.23 8.74 3.84
CA THR A 29 0.82 8.49 5.21
C THR A 29 1.28 7.09 5.62
N VAL A 30 2.49 7.00 6.16
CA VAL A 30 3.05 5.76 6.70
C VAL A 30 2.50 5.56 8.11
N HIS A 31 1.87 4.41 8.37
CA HIS A 31 1.42 4.08 9.72
C HIS A 31 2.61 3.81 10.63
N SER A 32 2.50 4.22 11.90
CA SER A 32 3.48 3.85 12.93
C SER A 32 3.42 2.35 13.21
N SER A 33 4.56 1.66 13.14
CA SER A 33 4.64 0.22 13.38
C SER A 33 4.06 -0.20 14.72
N ALA A 34 4.24 0.59 15.78
CA ALA A 34 3.75 0.26 17.12
C ALA A 34 2.22 0.12 17.17
N VAL A 35 1.48 1.04 16.54
CA VAL A 35 0.00 1.01 16.51
C VAL A 35 -0.49 -0.20 15.72
N VAL A 36 0.13 -0.47 14.57
CA VAL A 36 -0.27 -1.58 13.71
C VAL A 36 0.02 -2.93 14.37
N ILE A 37 1.18 -3.07 15.03
CA ILE A 37 1.55 -4.28 15.77
C ILE A 37 0.61 -4.50 16.95
N ALA A 38 0.28 -3.45 17.71
CA ALA A 38 -0.64 -3.55 18.84
C ALA A 38 -2.06 -4.00 18.41
N ALA A 39 -2.47 -3.65 17.19
CA ALA A 39 -3.76 -4.05 16.65
C ALA A 39 -3.75 -5.41 15.92
N ALA A 40 -2.56 -5.99 15.69
CA ALA A 40 -2.39 -7.23 14.94
C ALA A 40 -2.64 -8.46 15.82
N GLY A 41 -3.49 -9.36 15.34
CA GLY A 41 -3.71 -10.67 15.96
C GLY A 41 -2.62 -11.69 15.60
N ASP A 42 -2.86 -12.93 15.99
CA ASP A 42 -1.94 -14.05 15.76
C ASP A 42 -1.55 -14.19 14.30
N ALA A 43 -0.24 -14.21 14.06
CA ALA A 43 0.32 -14.33 12.73
C ALA A 43 0.15 -15.75 12.18
N ILE A 44 -0.29 -15.83 10.94
CA ILE A 44 -0.30 -17.04 10.13
C ILE A 44 0.94 -16.99 9.25
N VAL A 45 1.76 -18.05 9.30
CA VAL A 45 3.00 -18.13 8.52
C VAL A 45 2.80 -19.05 7.32
N GLY A 46 3.26 -18.63 6.15
CA GLY A 46 3.15 -19.43 4.93
C GLY A 46 3.81 -18.77 3.72
N ALA A 47 3.43 -19.22 2.53
CA ALA A 47 3.89 -18.59 1.29
C ALA A 47 2.88 -17.56 0.77
N ALA A 48 3.40 -16.45 0.23
CA ALA A 48 2.64 -15.52 -0.57
C ALA A 48 2.94 -15.70 -2.05
N SER A 49 1.95 -15.56 -2.92
CA SER A 49 2.20 -15.34 -4.35
C SER A 49 1.50 -14.08 -4.84
N MET A 50 1.53 -13.83 -6.14
CA MET A 50 0.86 -12.68 -6.74
C MET A 50 -0.31 -13.15 -7.59
N TYR A 51 -1.38 -12.37 -7.61
CA TYR A 51 -2.42 -12.45 -8.64
C TYR A 51 -2.54 -11.14 -9.41
N ASN A 52 -2.73 -11.27 -10.73
CA ASN A 52 -3.21 -10.18 -11.56
C ASN A 52 -4.00 -10.78 -12.74
N PRO A 53 -5.34 -10.63 -12.76
CA PRO A 53 -6.19 -11.22 -13.80
C PRO A 53 -6.00 -10.59 -15.19
N PHE A 54 -5.27 -9.48 -15.30
CA PHE A 54 -4.95 -8.82 -16.57
C PHE A 54 -3.60 -9.23 -17.17
N ARG A 55 -2.79 -10.04 -16.47
CA ARG A 55 -1.54 -10.56 -17.01
C ARG A 55 -1.78 -11.81 -17.87
N SER A 56 -0.99 -11.94 -18.94
CA SER A 56 -0.98 -13.14 -19.75
C SER A 56 -0.59 -14.37 -18.91
N GLY A 57 -1.25 -15.50 -19.17
CA GLY A 57 -0.98 -16.76 -18.47
C GLY A 57 -1.67 -16.91 -17.11
N TRP A 58 -2.48 -15.94 -16.67
CA TRP A 58 -3.30 -16.09 -15.47
C TRP A 58 -4.47 -17.06 -15.69
N ARG A 59 -4.74 -17.93 -14.72
CA ARG A 59 -5.62 -19.12 -14.89
C ARG A 59 -6.78 -19.20 -13.91
N GLU A 60 -6.83 -18.35 -12.89
CA GLU A 60 -7.79 -18.49 -11.78
C GLU A 60 -8.52 -17.18 -11.48
N GLY A 61 -9.85 -17.22 -11.36
CA GLY A 61 -10.62 -16.02 -11.08
C GLY A 61 -10.64 -15.01 -12.22
N GLY A 62 -11.30 -13.89 -11.99
CA GLY A 62 -11.46 -12.81 -12.96
C GLY A 62 -11.22 -11.46 -12.31
N PRO A 63 -11.46 -10.37 -13.04
CA PRO A 63 -11.23 -9.03 -12.53
C PRO A 63 -12.27 -8.55 -11.52
N SER A 64 -13.19 -9.40 -11.08
CA SER A 64 -14.11 -9.16 -9.98
C SER A 64 -13.70 -10.03 -8.79
N THR A 65 -13.48 -9.42 -7.63
CA THR A 65 -13.06 -10.10 -6.40
C THR A 65 -14.25 -10.72 -5.65
N ALA A 66 -13.99 -11.58 -4.67
CA ALA A 66 -15.02 -12.16 -3.82
C ALA A 66 -15.82 -11.12 -2.99
N SER A 67 -15.24 -9.96 -2.68
CA SER A 67 -15.97 -8.86 -2.04
C SER A 67 -16.89 -8.09 -3.00
N GLY A 68 -16.82 -8.37 -4.31
CA GLY A 68 -17.58 -7.66 -5.34
C GLY A 68 -16.88 -6.44 -5.93
N GLU A 69 -15.67 -6.14 -5.45
CA GLU A 69 -14.86 -5.05 -6.01
C GLU A 69 -14.23 -5.45 -7.35
N ARG A 70 -13.83 -4.45 -8.14
CA ARG A 70 -12.95 -4.67 -9.29
C ARG A 70 -11.50 -4.74 -8.84
N TYR A 71 -10.74 -5.66 -9.43
CA TYR A 71 -9.30 -5.74 -9.21
C TYR A 71 -8.63 -4.41 -9.58
N ASP A 72 -7.85 -3.88 -8.64
CA ASP A 72 -7.03 -2.69 -8.81
C ASP A 72 -5.54 -3.07 -8.66
N PRO A 73 -4.73 -2.98 -9.74
CA PRO A 73 -3.30 -3.27 -9.68
C PRO A 73 -2.50 -2.24 -8.88
N SER A 74 -3.06 -1.07 -8.60
CA SER A 74 -2.40 0.05 -7.92
C SER A 74 -2.71 0.15 -6.43
N GLY A 75 -3.78 -0.49 -5.96
CA GLY A 75 -4.16 -0.53 -4.55
C GLY A 75 -3.27 -1.44 -3.69
N TRP A 76 -3.48 -1.43 -2.38
CA TRP A 76 -2.82 -2.37 -1.46
C TRP A 76 -3.85 -3.41 -1.01
N ALA A 77 -3.93 -4.52 -1.75
CA ALA A 77 -4.95 -5.54 -1.57
C ALA A 77 -4.39 -6.96 -1.72
N ALA A 78 -5.12 -7.92 -1.17
CA ALA A 78 -4.78 -9.33 -1.26
C ALA A 78 -6.01 -10.26 -1.20
N ALA A 79 -5.86 -11.44 -1.80
CA ALA A 79 -6.73 -12.58 -1.60
C ALA A 79 -6.20 -13.44 -0.45
N ILE A 80 -7.06 -13.86 0.47
CA ILE A 80 -6.69 -14.78 1.55
C ILE A 80 -7.16 -16.21 1.26
N LYS A 81 -6.34 -17.21 1.59
CA LYS A 81 -6.71 -18.62 1.42
C LYS A 81 -8.11 -18.87 1.97
N THR A 82 -8.96 -19.51 1.18
CA THR A 82 -10.39 -19.64 1.48
C THR A 82 -10.67 -20.25 2.86
N SER A 83 -9.86 -21.21 3.30
CA SER A 83 -9.97 -21.83 4.63
C SER A 83 -9.65 -20.87 5.79
N LEU A 84 -8.97 -19.76 5.53
CA LEU A 84 -8.60 -18.74 6.51
C LEU A 84 -9.56 -17.55 6.53
N ARG A 85 -10.48 -17.42 5.55
CA ARG A 85 -11.32 -16.22 5.37
C ARG A 85 -12.06 -15.78 6.63
N GLN A 86 -12.49 -16.72 7.48
CA GLN A 86 -13.22 -16.40 8.71
C GLN A 86 -12.37 -15.64 9.73
N LYS A 87 -11.04 -15.84 9.73
CA LYS A 87 -10.11 -15.03 10.55
C LYS A 87 -10.04 -13.57 10.09
N PHE A 88 -10.48 -13.28 8.87
CA PHE A 88 -10.51 -11.96 8.24
C PHE A 88 -11.95 -11.51 7.96
N GLY A 89 -12.89 -11.82 8.87
CA GLY A 89 -14.28 -11.37 8.79
C GLY A 89 -15.11 -11.99 7.66
N GLY A 90 -14.64 -13.10 7.08
CA GLY A 90 -15.41 -13.96 6.17
C GLY A 90 -15.23 -13.68 4.68
N VAL A 91 -14.76 -12.48 4.29
CA VAL A 91 -14.58 -12.00 2.90
C VAL A 91 -15.80 -12.34 2.03
N GLN A 92 -16.81 -11.47 2.06
CA GLN A 92 -18.10 -11.70 1.41
C GLN A 92 -18.49 -10.50 0.54
N PHE A 93 -19.30 -10.77 -0.48
CA PHE A 93 -19.81 -9.73 -1.38
C PHE A 93 -20.53 -8.62 -0.62
N GLY A 94 -20.13 -7.37 -0.83
CA GLY A 94 -20.74 -6.19 -0.19
C GLY A 94 -20.48 -6.05 1.31
N ALA A 95 -19.72 -6.96 1.92
CA ALA A 95 -19.32 -6.83 3.31
C ALA A 95 -18.28 -5.72 3.50
N ARG A 96 -18.19 -5.20 4.72
CA ARG A 96 -17.14 -4.23 5.06
C ARG A 96 -15.75 -4.86 4.89
N PRO A 97 -14.78 -4.10 4.35
CA PRO A 97 -13.44 -4.60 4.15
C PRO A 97 -12.76 -4.91 5.49
N LYS A 98 -11.91 -5.95 5.47
CA LYS A 98 -11.02 -6.28 6.58
C LYS A 98 -9.59 -6.11 6.13
N TYR A 99 -8.70 -5.94 7.09
CA TYR A 99 -7.31 -5.59 6.83
C TYR A 99 -6.37 -6.56 7.51
N ALA A 100 -5.19 -6.70 6.94
CA ALA A 100 -4.13 -7.53 7.49
C ALA A 100 -2.81 -6.78 7.46
N LEU A 101 -1.99 -7.01 8.48
CA LEU A 101 -0.57 -6.71 8.44
C LEU A 101 0.14 -7.89 7.75
N VAL A 102 0.85 -7.59 6.66
CA VAL A 102 1.71 -8.55 5.96
C VAL A 102 3.16 -8.17 6.19
N GLU A 103 3.96 -9.13 6.62
CA GLU A 103 5.38 -8.95 6.89
C GLU A 103 6.20 -9.96 6.10
N ALA A 104 7.18 -9.47 5.35
CA ALA A 104 8.13 -10.28 4.59
C ALA A 104 9.37 -9.46 4.27
N VAL A 105 10.52 -10.11 4.11
CA VAL A 105 11.79 -9.49 3.66
C VAL A 105 12.15 -8.18 4.39
N GLY A 106 11.90 -8.14 5.70
CA GLY A 106 12.17 -6.97 6.55
C GLY A 106 11.21 -5.78 6.34
N LYS A 107 10.14 -5.95 5.57
CA LYS A 107 9.14 -4.92 5.26
C LYS A 107 7.76 -5.30 5.82
N LYS A 108 6.92 -4.28 5.99
CA LYS A 108 5.58 -4.39 6.54
C LYS A 108 4.60 -3.57 5.70
N VAL A 109 3.40 -4.09 5.50
CA VAL A 109 2.33 -3.42 4.74
C VAL A 109 0.98 -3.80 5.28
N ILE A 110 0.09 -2.81 5.38
CA ILE A 110 -1.33 -3.05 5.59
C ILE A 110 -1.98 -3.29 4.24
N VAL A 111 -2.67 -4.42 4.10
CA VAL A 111 -3.44 -4.75 2.90
C VAL A 111 -4.91 -4.85 3.24
N LYS A 112 -5.76 -4.47 2.28
CA LYS A 112 -7.18 -4.82 2.30
C LYS A 112 -7.35 -6.27 1.85
N ILE A 113 -8.05 -7.07 2.63
CA ILE A 113 -8.45 -8.44 2.26
C ILE A 113 -9.82 -8.35 1.60
N ASN A 114 -9.83 -8.35 0.27
CA ASN A 114 -11.04 -8.17 -0.53
C ASN A 114 -11.35 -9.37 -1.44
N ASP A 115 -10.53 -10.42 -1.38
CA ASP A 115 -10.71 -11.60 -2.22
C ASP A 115 -10.35 -12.90 -1.46
N VAL A 116 -10.69 -14.03 -2.07
CA VAL A 116 -10.30 -15.36 -1.57
C VAL A 116 -9.55 -16.16 -2.63
N GLY A 117 -8.73 -17.07 -2.15
CA GLY A 117 -7.63 -17.67 -2.91
C GLY A 117 -6.34 -17.39 -2.14
N PRO A 118 -5.29 -18.21 -2.22
CA PRO A 118 -4.95 -19.17 -3.28
C PRO A 118 -5.57 -20.56 -3.13
N LEU A 119 -5.71 -21.28 -4.25
CA LEU A 119 -6.11 -22.70 -4.29
C LEU A 119 -4.94 -23.67 -4.10
N THR A 120 -3.71 -23.20 -4.33
CA THR A 120 -2.52 -24.04 -4.24
C THR A 120 -2.07 -24.28 -2.78
N PRO A 121 -1.77 -25.53 -2.41
CA PRO A 121 -1.26 -25.87 -1.08
C PRO A 121 -0.02 -25.06 -0.67
N GLY A 122 0.13 -24.81 0.63
CA GLY A 122 1.26 -24.05 1.19
C GLY A 122 1.19 -22.52 1.00
N ARG A 123 0.48 -22.03 -0.02
CA ARG A 123 0.20 -20.59 -0.16
C ARG A 123 -0.95 -20.20 0.77
N ILE A 124 -0.79 -19.07 1.46
CA ILE A 124 -1.78 -18.55 2.43
C ILE A 124 -2.41 -17.24 1.99
N ILE A 125 -1.75 -16.51 1.09
CA ILE A 125 -2.18 -15.19 0.62
C ILE A 125 -1.70 -14.97 -0.82
N ASP A 126 -2.55 -14.39 -1.66
CA ASP A 126 -2.14 -13.86 -2.97
C ASP A 126 -2.19 -12.34 -2.92
N LEU A 127 -1.03 -11.72 -3.09
CA LEU A 127 -0.87 -10.27 -3.11
C LEU A 127 -1.28 -9.73 -4.48
N ASN A 128 -1.94 -8.57 -4.53
CA ASN A 128 -2.07 -7.87 -5.79
C ASN A 128 -0.71 -7.33 -6.25
N GLU A 129 -0.64 -6.85 -7.50
CA GLU A 129 0.63 -6.49 -8.13
C GLU A 129 1.40 -5.39 -7.38
N ARG A 130 0.73 -4.32 -6.93
CA ARG A 130 1.37 -3.26 -6.14
C ARG A 130 1.95 -3.79 -4.83
N THR A 131 1.21 -4.64 -4.12
CA THR A 131 1.67 -5.20 -2.85
C THR A 131 2.86 -6.14 -3.07
N MET A 132 2.82 -7.01 -4.09
CA MET A 132 3.94 -7.88 -4.39
C MET A 132 5.22 -7.08 -4.70
N ARG A 133 5.12 -5.99 -5.47
CA ARG A 133 6.27 -5.12 -5.79
C ARG A 133 6.98 -4.52 -4.58
N LEU A 134 6.29 -4.39 -3.44
CA LEU A 134 6.95 -3.93 -2.21
C LEU A 134 8.00 -4.95 -1.74
N PHE A 135 7.69 -6.23 -1.85
CA PHE A 135 8.55 -7.32 -1.38
C PHE A 135 9.47 -7.87 -2.47
N ASP A 136 8.99 -7.93 -3.70
CA ASP A 136 9.73 -8.31 -4.90
C ASP A 136 9.53 -7.26 -6.01
N PRO A 137 10.37 -6.21 -6.05
CA PRO A 137 10.26 -5.15 -7.05
C PRO A 137 10.32 -5.64 -8.50
N SER A 138 11.01 -6.75 -8.74
CA SER A 138 11.20 -7.34 -10.07
C SER A 138 10.04 -8.22 -10.53
N LEU A 139 9.23 -8.72 -9.58
CA LEU A 139 8.19 -9.73 -9.78
C LEU A 139 8.72 -11.06 -10.35
N GLN A 140 10.01 -11.37 -10.14
CA GLN A 140 10.66 -12.58 -10.67
C GLN A 140 10.63 -13.76 -9.69
N LEU A 141 10.46 -13.52 -8.39
CA LEU A 141 10.42 -14.61 -7.40
C LEU A 141 9.18 -15.49 -7.58
N GLY A 142 8.05 -14.87 -7.96
CA GLY A 142 6.75 -15.52 -8.11
C GLY A 142 6.10 -15.93 -6.78
N VAL A 143 6.86 -16.53 -5.87
CA VAL A 143 6.46 -16.95 -4.54
C VAL A 143 7.46 -16.44 -3.49
N ILE A 144 6.94 -15.89 -2.40
CA ILE A 144 7.72 -15.47 -1.24
C ILE A 144 7.38 -16.41 -0.08
N HIS A 145 8.38 -17.03 0.52
CA HIS A 145 8.22 -17.94 1.66
C HIS A 145 8.41 -17.21 2.99
N GLY A 146 7.87 -17.79 4.08
CA GLY A 146 8.03 -17.24 5.43
C GLY A 146 7.27 -15.93 5.66
N VAL A 147 6.25 -15.65 4.86
CA VAL A 147 5.41 -14.46 4.99
C VAL A 147 4.54 -14.63 6.23
N ARG A 148 4.50 -13.59 7.08
CA ARG A 148 3.60 -13.51 8.23
C ARG A 148 2.40 -12.65 7.87
N VAL A 149 1.21 -13.17 8.12
CA VAL A 149 -0.06 -12.46 7.88
C VAL A 149 -0.86 -12.42 9.17
N SER A 150 -1.05 -11.23 9.73
CA SER A 150 -1.82 -11.01 10.95
C SER A 150 -3.11 -10.24 10.64
N PRO A 151 -4.29 -10.71 11.07
CA PRO A 151 -5.52 -9.92 10.95
C PRO A 151 -5.41 -8.66 11.82
N LEU A 152 -5.83 -7.51 11.30
CA LEU A 152 -5.91 -6.28 12.07
C LEU A 152 -7.30 -6.14 12.69
N SER A 153 -7.33 -5.79 13.97
CA SER A 153 -8.57 -5.40 14.65
C SER A 153 -9.05 -4.03 14.16
N GLY A 154 -10.37 -3.81 14.16
CA GLY A 154 -10.99 -2.59 13.65
C GLY A 154 -11.25 -2.59 12.14
N ASP A 155 -12.03 -1.60 11.69
CA ASP A 155 -12.56 -1.50 10.33
C ASP A 155 -11.96 -0.35 9.50
N TYR A 156 -11.15 0.52 10.13
CA TYR A 156 -10.72 1.79 9.55
C TYR A 156 -9.20 1.86 9.48
N TRP A 157 -8.63 1.08 8.57
CA TRP A 157 -7.20 1.16 8.24
C TRP A 157 -7.01 1.81 6.87
N ILE A 158 -5.91 2.54 6.71
CA ILE A 158 -5.45 3.02 5.42
C ILE A 158 -4.40 2.01 4.91
N PRO A 159 -4.67 1.27 3.82
CA PRO A 159 -3.70 0.33 3.27
C PRO A 159 -2.44 1.03 2.77
N GLY A 160 -1.28 0.38 2.96
CA GLY A 160 0.01 0.92 2.56
C GLY A 160 1.18 0.46 3.44
N PRO A 161 2.41 0.88 3.11
CA PRO A 161 3.60 0.53 3.87
C PRO A 161 3.53 1.00 5.32
N VAL A 162 4.18 0.26 6.21
CA VAL A 162 4.28 0.56 7.64
C VAL A 162 5.75 0.77 8.00
N GLY A 163 6.03 1.86 8.74
CA GLY A 163 7.37 2.30 9.13
C GLY A 163 7.62 2.16 10.62
#